data_AF-A0A3D5VL69-F1
#
_entry.id   AF-A0A3D5VL69-F1
#
_cell.length_a   1.000
_cell.length_b   1.000
_cell.length_c   1.000
_cell.angle_alpha   90.00
_cell.angle_beta   90.00
_cell.angle_gamma   90.00
#
_symmetry.space_group_name_H-M   'P 1'
#
loop_
_entity.id
_entity.type
_entity.pdbx_description
1 polymer ?
#
loop_
_entity_poly.entity_id
_entity_poly.type
_entity_poly.pdbx_seq_one_letter_code
_entity_poly.pdbx_strand_id
1 'polypeptide(L)'
;MREDSSIKIGKRTFLSAVIILGCLMIAAGVLTYLIPAGEFQREFVDGREIVVPETFEYVEGRGYPVWRWFTAPFEVLWGPDSIMVISIILFILIIGGSF
;
A
#
# COMPACT_ATOMS: atom_id res chain seq x y z
N MET A 1 21.28 -15.56 -34.88
CA MET A 1 20.92 -14.13 -34.78
C MET A 1 20.86 -13.82 -33.29
N ARG A 2 21.67 -12.86 -32.83
CA ARG A 2 21.80 -12.50 -31.41
C ARG A 2 20.71 -11.51 -31.07
N GLU A 3 19.86 -11.84 -30.12
CA GLU A 3 19.02 -10.85 -29.45
C GLU A 3 18.93 -11.20 -27.97
N ASP A 4 20.06 -11.06 -27.30
CA ASP A 4 20.13 -11.00 -25.84
C ASP A 4 19.60 -9.63 -25.39
N SER A 5 18.33 -9.35 -25.67
CA SER A 5 17.61 -8.20 -25.09
C SER A 5 17.15 -8.56 -23.67
N SER A 6 18.07 -9.10 -22.86
CA SER A 6 17.93 -9.03 -21.41
C SER A 6 17.99 -7.55 -21.07
N ILE A 7 16.82 -6.94 -20.81
CA ILE A 7 16.73 -5.59 -20.28
C ILE A 7 17.50 -5.62 -18.96
N LYS A 8 18.79 -5.29 -19.03
CA LYS A 8 19.60 -4.96 -17.86
C LYS A 8 18.94 -3.70 -17.32
N ILE A 9 17.97 -3.86 -16.41
CA ILE A 9 17.37 -2.75 -15.68
C ILE A 9 18.55 -1.97 -15.14
N GLY A 10 18.85 -0.84 -15.79
CA GLY A 10 20.01 -0.06 -15.45
C GLY A 10 19.83 0.37 -14.01
N LYS A 11 20.90 0.38 -13.21
CA LYS A 11 20.87 0.89 -11.83
C LYS A 11 20.13 2.23 -11.73
N ARG A 12 20.23 3.06 -12.77
CA ARG A 12 19.49 4.33 -12.92
C ARG A 12 17.96 4.13 -12.99
N THR A 13 17.46 3.21 -13.82
CA THR A 13 16.01 2.94 -13.95
C THR A 13 15.44 2.38 -12.66
N PHE A 14 16.14 1.43 -12.02
CA PHE A 14 15.72 0.90 -10.71
C PHE A 14 15.67 2.01 -9.66
N LEU A 15 16.71 2.84 -9.58
CA LEU A 15 16.76 3.95 -8.63
C LEU A 15 15.67 4.99 -8.91
N SER A 16 15.41 5.31 -10.17
CA SER A 16 14.30 6.20 -10.56
C SER A 16 12.95 5.66 -10.10
N ALA A 17 12.69 4.35 -10.26
CA ALA A 17 11.45 3.74 -9.81
C ALA A 17 11.29 3.82 -8.28
N VAL A 18 12.37 3.54 -7.53
CA VAL A 18 12.39 3.66 -6.07
C VAL A 18 12.14 5.10 -5.62
N ILE A 19 12.75 6.09 -6.28
CA ILE A 19 12.55 7.51 -5.98
C ILE A 19 11.11 7.93 -6.26
N ILE A 20 10.57 7.57 -7.42
CA ILE A 20 9.18 7.90 -7.80
C ILE A 20 8.21 7.31 -6.78
N LEU A 21 8.38 6.03 -6.43
CA LEU A 21 7.56 5.36 -5.43
C LEU A 21 7.68 6.03 -4.06
N GLY A 22 8.91 6.35 -3.61
CA GLY A 22 9.15 7.06 -2.36
C GLY A 22 8.48 8.44 -2.31
N CYS A 23 8.58 9.21 -3.40
CA CYS A 23 7.89 10.50 -3.51
C CYS A 23 6.37 10.35 -3.43
N LEU A 24 5.79 9.35 -4.09
CA LEU A 24 4.36 9.03 -4.00
C LEU A 24 3.96 8.66 -2.56
N MET A 25 4.75 7.83 -1.87
CA MET A 25 4.50 7.46 -0.48
C MET A 25 4.51 8.67 0.45
N ILE A 26 5.49 9.56 0.31
CA ILE A 26 5.58 10.80 1.11
C ILE A 26 4.38 11.71 0.81
N ALA A 27 4.04 11.90 -0.47
CA ALA A 27 2.92 12.75 -0.85
C ALA A 27 1.58 12.23 -0.29
N ALA A 28 1.33 10.92 -0.40
CA ALA A 28 0.16 10.28 0.20
C ALA A 28 0.15 10.42 1.73
N GLY A 29 1.30 10.21 2.38
CA GLY A 29 1.46 10.36 3.82
C GLY A 29 1.16 11.79 4.29
N VAL A 30 1.71 12.81 3.63
CA VAL A 30 1.41 14.22 3.92
C VAL A 30 -0.09 14.51 3.75
N LEU A 31 -0.71 13.92 2.72
CA LEU A 31 -2.15 14.09 2.49
C LEU A 31 -2.99 13.53 3.64
N THR A 32 -2.55 12.46 4.33
CA THR A 32 -3.23 11.94 5.54
C THR A 32 -3.19 12.88 6.74
N TYR A 33 -2.30 13.87 6.74
CA TYR A 33 -2.28 14.92 7.76
C TYR A 33 -3.12 16.14 7.37
N LEU A 34 -3.22 16.44 6.06
CA LEU A 34 -3.99 17.57 5.55
C LEU A 34 -5.49 17.26 5.46
N ILE A 35 -5.84 16.02 5.13
CA ILE A 35 -7.22 15.56 4.98
C ILE A 35 -7.56 14.66 6.17
N PRO A 36 -8.43 15.11 7.10
CA PRO A 36 -8.85 14.28 8.21
C PRO A 36 -9.66 13.09 7.69
N ALA A 37 -9.44 11.93 8.29
CA ALA A 37 -10.28 10.77 8.05
C ALA A 37 -11.70 11.05 8.56
N GLY A 38 -12.70 10.57 7.84
CA GLY A 38 -14.08 10.62 8.28
C GLY A 38 -14.71 9.24 8.16
N GLU A 39 -15.62 8.94 9.07
CA GLU A 39 -16.35 7.68 9.13
C GLU A 39 -17.85 7.97 9.20
N PHE A 40 -18.64 7.08 8.60
CA PHE A 40 -20.08 7.07 8.80
C PHE A 40 -20.43 5.96 9.77
N GLN A 41 -21.40 6.20 10.65
CA GLN A 41 -21.92 5.15 11.50
C GLN A 41 -22.60 4.07 10.67
N ARG A 42 -22.36 2.83 11.06
CA ARG A 42 -22.93 1.64 10.41
C ARG A 42 -23.75 0.86 11.41
N GLU A 43 -24.96 0.52 11.02
CA GLU A 43 -25.88 -0.26 11.85
C GLU A 43 -26.23 -1.57 11.14
N PHE A 44 -26.38 -2.63 11.93
CA PHE A 44 -26.77 -3.94 11.42
C PHE A 44 -28.30 -4.06 11.48
N VAL A 45 -28.97 -3.89 10.35
CA VAL A 45 -30.43 -3.96 10.24
C VAL A 45 -30.79 -5.09 9.28
N ASP A 46 -31.68 -6.00 9.67
CA ASP A 46 -32.15 -7.13 8.84
C ASP A 46 -31.02 -7.97 8.20
N GLY A 47 -29.93 -8.20 8.94
CA GLY A 47 -28.80 -9.02 8.49
C GLY A 47 -27.88 -8.33 7.47
N ARG A 48 -28.01 -7.02 7.29
CA ARG A 48 -27.19 -6.20 6.38
C ARG A 48 -26.63 -4.98 7.11
N GLU A 49 -25.37 -4.70 6.86
CA GLU A 49 -24.69 -3.50 7.36
C GLU A 49 -25.13 -2.31 6.51
N ILE A 50 -25.85 -1.35 7.11
CA ILE A 50 -26.38 -0.16 6.45
C ILE A 50 -25.66 1.06 7.00
N VAL A 51 -25.18 1.92 6.10
CA VAL A 51 -24.61 3.22 6.44
C VAL A 51 -25.74 4.16 6.85
N VAL A 52 -25.67 4.75 8.04
CA VAL A 52 -26.69 5.67 8.54
C VAL A 52 -26.48 7.04 7.87
N PRO A 53 -27.46 7.55 7.10
CA PRO A 53 -27.36 8.87 6.49
C PRO A 53 -27.13 9.98 7.53
N GLU A 54 -26.44 11.05 7.14
CA GLU A 54 -26.19 12.24 8.00
C GLU A 54 -25.34 12.01 9.26
N THR A 55 -24.74 10.83 9.44
CA THR A 55 -23.86 10.50 10.58
C THR A 55 -22.36 10.63 10.26
N PHE A 56 -22.01 11.47 9.30
CA PHE A 56 -20.60 11.68 8.97
C PHE A 56 -19.89 12.40 10.11
N GLU A 57 -18.90 11.75 10.71
CA GLU A 57 -18.05 12.35 11.73
C GLU A 57 -16.59 12.23 11.33
N TYR A 58 -15.83 13.31 11.57
CA TYR A 58 -14.38 13.27 11.40
C TYR A 58 -13.77 12.46 12.55
N VAL A 59 -12.90 11.51 12.21
CA VAL A 59 -12.18 10.69 13.19
C VAL A 59 -11.00 11.51 13.72
N GLU A 60 -10.93 11.68 15.05
CA GLU A 60 -9.78 12.28 15.71
C GLU A 60 -8.57 11.34 15.65
N GLY A 61 -7.80 11.43 14.57
CA GLY A 61 -6.55 10.71 14.39
C GLY A 61 -5.47 11.66 13.88
N ARG A 62 -4.35 11.77 14.61
CA ARG A 62 -3.13 12.33 14.00
C ARG A 62 -2.71 11.38 12.88
N GLY A 63 -2.40 11.92 11.70
CA GLY A 63 -2.00 11.14 10.52
C GLY A 63 -0.92 10.11 10.82
N TYR A 64 -0.78 9.12 9.93
CA TYR A 64 0.13 8.00 10.14
C TYR A 64 1.56 8.47 10.43
N PRO A 65 2.21 7.92 11.47
CA PRO A 65 3.55 8.35 11.83
C PRO A 65 4.53 8.25 10.65
N VAL A 66 5.38 9.27 10.49
CA VAL A 66 6.29 9.40 9.34
C VAL A 66 7.20 8.18 9.15
N TRP A 67 7.60 7.51 10.23
CA TRP A 67 8.41 6.29 10.14
C TRP A 67 7.68 5.14 9.42
N ARG A 68 6.34 5.07 9.54
CA ARG A 68 5.53 4.04 8.88
C ARG A 68 5.55 4.15 7.37
N TRP A 69 5.90 5.30 6.81
CA TRP A 69 6.00 5.43 5.35
C TRP A 69 7.17 4.61 4.79
N PHE A 70 8.22 4.40 5.58
CA PHE A 70 9.37 3.58 5.18
C PHE A 70 9.29 2.16 5.71
N THR A 71 8.66 1.94 6.87
CA THR A 71 8.53 0.60 7.46
C THR A 71 7.32 -0.17 6.92
N ALA A 72 6.30 0.49 6.37
CA ALA A 72 5.08 -0.15 5.85
C ALA A 72 5.34 -1.33 4.90
N PRO A 73 6.23 -1.25 3.89
CA PRO A 73 6.50 -2.39 3.01
C PRO A 73 6.95 -3.66 3.74
N PHE A 74 7.63 -3.50 4.88
CA PHE A 74 8.07 -4.62 5.72
C PHE A 74 6.99 -5.02 6.74
N GLU A 75 6.28 -4.04 7.34
CA GLU A 75 5.19 -4.29 8.29
C GLU A 75 4.06 -5.12 7.68
N VAL A 76 3.79 -4.97 6.38
CA VAL A 76 2.76 -5.73 5.66
C VAL A 76 3.00 -7.24 5.73
N LEU A 77 4.24 -7.70 5.89
CA LEU A 77 4.55 -9.13 6.07
C LEU A 77 4.05 -9.71 7.41
N TRP A 78 3.76 -8.86 8.39
CA TRP A 78 3.17 -9.24 9.68
C TRP A 78 1.72 -8.76 9.85
N GLY A 79 1.12 -8.21 8.79
CA GLY A 79 -0.26 -7.72 8.82
C GLY A 79 -1.32 -8.83 8.76
N PRO A 80 -2.61 -8.45 8.90
CA PRO A 80 -3.74 -9.38 8.74
C PRO A 80 -3.71 -10.11 7.38
N ASP A 81 -3.28 -9.41 6.34
CA ASP A 81 -3.20 -9.92 4.96
C ASP A 81 -1.83 -10.54 4.62
N SER A 82 -0.98 -10.79 5.63
CA SER A 82 0.38 -11.31 5.46
C SER A 82 0.44 -12.57 4.60
N ILE A 83 -0.48 -13.52 4.82
CA ILE A 83 -0.53 -14.78 4.06
C ILE A 83 -0.69 -14.51 2.56
N MET A 84 -1.61 -13.61 2.19
CA MET A 84 -1.84 -13.23 0.79
C MET A 84 -0.58 -12.60 0.20
N VAL A 85 0.02 -11.64 0.89
CA VAL A 85 1.20 -10.91 0.39
C VAL A 85 2.40 -11.84 0.24
N ILE A 86 2.67 -12.69 1.24
CA ILE A 86 3.77 -13.66 1.20
C ILE A 86 3.56 -14.63 0.03
N SER A 87 2.33 -15.09 -0.21
CA SER A 87 2.05 -15.98 -1.35
C SER A 87 2.33 -15.32 -2.70
N ILE A 88 2.00 -14.04 -2.88
CA ILE A 88 2.32 -13.28 -4.10
C ILE A 88 3.83 -13.16 -4.27
N ILE A 89 4.56 -12.84 -3.20
CA ILE A 89 6.04 -12.74 -3.22
C ILE A 89 6.66 -14.07 -3.63
N LEU A 90 6.24 -15.18 -3.00
CA LEU A 90 6.73 -16.52 -3.32
C LEU A 90 6.43 -16.89 -4.78
N PHE A 91 5.22 -16.60 -5.25
CA PHE A 91 4.82 -16.85 -6.63
C PHE A 91 5.71 -16.08 -7.63
N ILE A 92 5.94 -14.78 -7.40
CA ILE A 92 6.82 -13.96 -8.23
C ILE A 92 8.26 -14.47 -8.18
N LEU A 93 8.76 -14.89 -7.01
CA LEU A 93 10.11 -15.43 -6.87
C LEU A 93 10.29 -16.76 -7.60
N ILE A 94 9.32 -17.67 -7.52
CA ILE A 94 9.36 -18.96 -8.20
C ILE A 94 9.30 -18.76 -9.72
N ILE A 95 8.38 -17.94 -10.21
CA ILE A 95 8.27 -17.65 -11.65
C ILE A 95 9.52 -16.92 -12.12
N GLY A 96 9.90 -15.83 -11.46
CA GLY A 96 11.04 -15.00 -11.84
C GLY A 96 12.38 -15.72 -11.73
N GLY A 97 12.52 -16.71 -10.84
CA GLY A 97 13.72 -17.54 -10.73
C GLY A 97 13.74 -18.77 -11.65
N SER A 98 12.61 -19.13 -12.26
CA SER A 98 12.51 -20.22 -13.23
C SER A 98 12.90 -19.82 -14.65
N PHE A 99 13.04 -18.52 -14.93
CA PHE A 99 13.48 -17.95 -16.20
C PHE A 99 14.90 -17.38 -16.06
#